data_AF-A0A7C2Y242-F1
#
_entry.id   AF-A0A7C2Y242-F1
#
_cell.length_a   1.000
_cell.length_b   1.000
_cell.length_c   1.000
_cell.angle_alpha   90.00
_cell.angle_beta   90.00
_cell.angle_gamma   90.00
#
_symmetry.space_group_name_H-M   'P 1'
#
loop_
_entity.id
_entity.type
_entity.pdbx_description
1 polymer ?
#
loop_
_entity_poly.entity_id
_entity_poly.type
_entity_poly.pdbx_seq_one_letter_code
_entity_poly.pdbx_strand_id
1 'polypeptide(L)'
;MVNEICIYVDHCHFMVQMMEAWLIADLSALNRFYGPEFKEGALPKNPNVEEIDKKTLLSALKEASRHTSKGEYHKTRHGFKILEMADVSKVRQAAPHCNRLFKTLEEKMNK
;
A
#
# COMPACT_ATOMS: atom_id res chain seq x y z
N MET A 1 -36.54 3.74 -8.51
CA MET A 1 -35.31 3.24 -9.17
C MET A 1 -34.06 4.08 -8.90
N VAL A 2 -34.16 5.34 -8.45
CA VAL A 2 -33.00 6.16 -8.01
C VAL A 2 -32.57 5.94 -6.56
N ASN A 3 -33.44 5.38 -5.70
CA ASN A 3 -33.13 5.17 -4.28
C ASN A 3 -32.36 3.89 -3.96
N GLU A 4 -32.33 2.89 -4.85
CA GLU A 4 -31.63 1.63 -4.59
C GLU A 4 -30.12 1.72 -4.88
N ILE A 5 -29.71 2.58 -5.81
CA ILE A 5 -28.29 2.76 -6.16
C ILE A 5 -27.51 3.44 -5.03
N CYS A 6 -28.12 4.41 -4.32
CA CYS A 6 -27.46 5.07 -3.18
C CYS A 6 -27.08 4.11 -2.05
N ILE A 7 -27.85 3.04 -1.83
CA ILE A 7 -27.62 2.07 -0.74
C ILE A 7 -26.38 1.21 -1.00
N TYR A 8 -26.01 1.00 -2.26
CA TYR A 8 -24.86 0.16 -2.62
C TYR A 8 -23.52 0.91 -2.61
N VAL A 9 -23.51 2.24 -2.74
CA VAL A 9 -22.27 3.03 -2.71
C VAL A 9 -21.58 2.91 -1.34
N ASP A 10 -22.35 2.81 -0.27
CA ASP A 10 -21.85 2.63 1.10
C ASP A 10 -21.20 1.27 1.36
N HIS A 11 -21.38 0.31 0.45
CA HIS A 11 -20.74 -1.00 0.45
C HIS A 11 -19.71 -1.19 -0.67
N CYS A 12 -19.63 -0.25 -1.62
CA CYS A 12 -18.57 -0.21 -2.61
C CYS A 12 -17.26 0.18 -1.93
N HIS A 13 -16.32 -0.76 -1.87
CA HIS A 13 -14.94 -0.50 -1.47
C HIS A 13 -14.10 -0.33 -2.73
N PHE A 14 -13.55 0.88 -2.91
CA PHE A 14 -12.57 1.12 -3.96
C PHE A 14 -11.29 0.39 -3.57
N MET A 15 -11.00 -0.72 -4.25
CA MET A 15 -9.73 -1.41 -4.05
C MET A 15 -8.58 -0.49 -4.46
N VAL A 16 -7.57 -0.46 -3.61
CA VAL A 16 -6.33 0.30 -3.80
C VAL A 16 -5.76 0.06 -5.19
N GLN A 17 -5.33 1.13 -5.85
CA GLN A 17 -4.81 1.11 -7.22
C GLN A 17 -3.81 -0.02 -7.45
N MET A 18 -2.95 -0.31 -6.45
CA MET A 18 -2.16 -1.54 -6.36
C MET A 18 -1.67 -1.85 -4.93
N MET A 19 -1.38 -3.12 -4.63
CA MET A 19 -0.72 -3.59 -3.39
C MET A 19 0.55 -2.79 -3.04
N GLU A 20 1.31 -2.34 -4.05
CA GLU A 20 2.52 -1.54 -3.88
C GLU A 20 2.31 -0.25 -3.07
N ALA A 21 1.10 0.32 -3.08
CA ALA A 21 0.75 1.46 -2.24
C ALA A 21 0.88 1.12 -0.74
N TRP A 22 0.58 -0.11 -0.34
CA TRP A 22 0.75 -0.54 1.05
C TRP A 22 2.23 -0.75 1.40
N LEU A 23 3.09 -1.09 0.44
CA LEU A 23 4.51 -1.26 0.70
C LEU A 23 5.16 0.09 1.06
N ILE A 24 4.79 1.16 0.36
CA ILE A 24 5.31 2.51 0.64
C ILE A 24 4.74 3.13 1.92
N ALA A 25 3.60 2.62 2.43
CA ALA A 25 3.05 3.04 3.72
C ALA A 25 3.94 2.66 4.91
N ASP A 26 4.78 1.63 4.77
CA ASP A 26 5.75 1.21 5.78
C ASP A 26 7.18 1.24 5.23
N LEU A 27 7.76 2.44 5.19
CA LEU A 27 9.17 2.66 4.80
C LEU A 27 10.14 1.81 5.64
N SER A 28 9.79 1.52 6.90
CA SER A 28 10.64 0.70 7.76
C SER A 28 10.70 -0.76 7.26
N ALA A 29 9.62 -1.31 6.72
CA ALA A 29 9.61 -2.64 6.12
C ALA A 29 10.46 -2.67 4.84
N LEU A 30 10.37 -1.64 4.00
CA LEU A 30 11.20 -1.50 2.81
C LEU A 30 12.69 -1.44 3.16
N ASN A 31 13.07 -0.65 4.16
CA ASN A 31 14.44 -0.59 4.65
C ASN A 31 14.93 -1.90 5.26
N ARG A 32 14.11 -2.57 6.07
CA ARG A 32 14.46 -3.90 6.62
C ARG A 32 14.70 -4.91 5.49
N PHE A 33 13.88 -4.85 4.43
CA PHE A 33 13.99 -5.77 3.31
C PHE A 33 15.20 -5.48 2.42
N TYR A 34 15.42 -4.22 2.01
CA TYR A 34 16.45 -3.85 1.04
C TYR A 34 17.80 -3.46 1.67
N GLY A 35 17.81 -3.07 2.95
CA GLY A 35 19.00 -2.65 3.66
C GLY A 35 19.41 -1.18 3.39
N PRO A 36 20.62 -0.78 3.83
CA PRO A 36 21.05 0.63 3.88
C PRO A 36 21.24 1.28 2.50
N GLU A 37 21.33 0.49 1.43
CA GLU A 37 21.46 0.98 0.06
C GLU A 37 20.11 1.44 -0.54
N PHE A 38 19.00 1.19 0.17
CA PHE A 38 17.67 1.58 -0.27
C PHE A 38 17.51 3.10 -0.22
N LYS A 39 17.10 3.70 -1.34
CA LYS A 39 16.97 5.16 -1.47
C LYS A 39 15.54 5.60 -1.19
N GLU A 40 15.17 5.71 0.10
CA GLU A 40 13.85 6.19 0.51
C GLU A 40 13.47 7.54 -0.13
N GLY A 41 14.45 8.43 -0.33
CA GLY A 41 14.23 9.74 -0.95
C GLY A 41 13.72 9.71 -2.39
N ALA A 42 13.79 8.55 -3.07
CA ALA A 42 13.22 8.35 -4.40
C ALA A 42 11.70 8.04 -4.36
N LEU A 43 11.14 7.77 -3.18
CA LEU A 43 9.73 7.45 -3.01
C LEU A 43 8.87 8.72 -2.94
N PRO A 44 7.61 8.67 -3.41
CA PRO A 44 6.66 9.76 -3.25
C PRO A 44 6.38 10.01 -1.77
N LYS A 45 6.19 11.28 -1.39
CA LYS A 45 5.93 11.70 -0.01
C LYS A 45 4.44 11.96 0.27
N ASN A 46 3.54 11.44 -0.56
CA ASN A 46 2.10 11.64 -0.34
C ASN A 46 1.68 10.85 0.92
N PRO A 47 1.10 11.49 1.95
CA PRO A 47 0.58 10.77 3.11
C PRO A 47 -0.57 9.83 2.78
N ASN A 48 -1.35 10.11 1.72
CA ASN A 48 -2.36 9.19 1.22
C ASN A 48 -1.77 8.33 0.10
N VAL A 49 -1.38 7.10 0.45
CA VAL A 49 -0.69 6.21 -0.50
C VAL A 49 -1.61 5.68 -1.59
N GLU A 50 -2.93 5.72 -1.38
CA GLU A 50 -3.93 5.21 -2.33
C GLU A 50 -4.19 6.17 -3.51
N GLU A 51 -3.80 7.43 -3.37
CA GLU A 51 -3.90 8.46 -4.41
C GLU A 51 -2.71 8.46 -5.39
N ILE A 52 -1.64 7.74 -5.06
CA ILE A 52 -0.46 7.68 -5.91
C ILE A 52 -0.76 6.76 -7.10
N ASP A 53 -0.54 7.26 -8.32
CA ASP A 53 -0.78 6.48 -9.52
C ASP A 53 0.21 5.30 -9.65
N LYS A 54 -0.26 4.23 -10.30
CA LYS A 54 0.49 2.99 -10.51
C LYS A 54 1.86 3.19 -11.16
N LYS A 55 1.98 4.10 -12.12
CA LYS A 55 3.23 4.29 -12.88
C LYS A 55 4.28 4.89 -11.95
N THR A 56 3.90 5.95 -11.23
CA THR A 56 4.76 6.63 -10.26
C THR A 56 5.22 5.67 -9.16
N LEU A 57 4.30 4.88 -8.59
CA LEU A 57 4.59 3.89 -7.55
C LEU A 57 5.64 2.87 -8.00
N LEU A 58 5.44 2.28 -9.18
CA LEU A 58 6.37 1.28 -9.72
C LEU A 58 7.73 1.90 -10.07
N SER A 59 7.75 3.05 -10.75
CA SER A 59 9.02 3.71 -11.08
C SER A 59 9.80 4.08 -9.82
N ALA A 60 9.13 4.61 -8.80
CA ALA A 60 9.80 5.01 -7.57
C ALA A 60 10.37 3.81 -6.80
N LEU A 61 9.63 2.71 -6.68
CA LEU A 61 10.12 1.49 -6.04
C LEU A 61 11.33 0.90 -6.76
N LYS A 62 11.30 0.91 -8.10
CA LYS A 62 12.41 0.47 -8.95
C LYS A 62 13.66 1.34 -8.72
N GLU A 63 13.50 2.66 -8.80
CA GLU A 63 14.59 3.63 -8.59
C GLU A 63 15.18 3.54 -7.17
N ALA A 64 14.33 3.36 -6.15
CA ALA A 64 14.75 3.25 -4.76
C ALA A 64 15.57 1.99 -4.46
N SER A 65 15.35 0.90 -5.21
CA SER A 65 15.92 -0.42 -4.95
C SER A 65 17.02 -0.86 -5.91
N ARG A 66 17.16 -0.25 -7.09
CA ARG A 66 18.02 -0.73 -8.19
C ARG A 66 19.51 -0.94 -7.83
N HIS A 67 20.03 -0.23 -6.82
CA HIS A 67 21.43 -0.34 -6.40
C HIS A 67 21.61 -1.20 -5.14
N THR A 68 20.54 -1.79 -4.61
CA THR A 68 20.64 -2.67 -3.45
C THR A 68 21.18 -4.03 -3.86
N SER A 69 21.78 -4.76 -2.92
CA SER A 69 22.15 -6.17 -3.11
C SER A 69 21.01 -7.10 -3.59
N LYS A 70 19.74 -6.70 -3.42
CA LYS A 70 18.57 -7.47 -3.90
C LYS A 70 18.07 -7.03 -5.29
N GLY A 71 18.68 -6.00 -5.87
CA GLY A 71 18.34 -5.46 -7.18
C GLY A 71 17.03 -4.67 -7.19
N GLU A 72 16.63 -4.29 -8.40
CA GLU A 72 15.40 -3.54 -8.68
C GLU A 72 14.14 -4.27 -8.17
N TYR A 73 13.16 -3.51 -7.68
CA TYR A 73 11.87 -4.01 -7.22
C TYR A 73 11.20 -4.88 -8.28
N HIS A 74 10.88 -6.12 -7.88
CA HIS A 74 10.12 -7.05 -8.68
C HIS A 74 8.88 -7.52 -7.93
N LYS A 75 7.70 -7.29 -8.51
CA LYS A 75 6.39 -7.49 -7.88
C LYS A 75 6.24 -8.82 -7.15
N THR A 76 6.46 -9.94 -7.84
CA THR A 76 6.26 -11.27 -7.25
C THR A 76 7.43 -11.75 -6.39
N ARG A 77 8.67 -11.31 -6.67
CA ARG A 77 9.85 -11.81 -5.95
C ARG A 77 10.05 -11.08 -4.63
N HIS A 78 9.70 -9.80 -4.58
CA HIS A 78 9.93 -8.92 -3.45
C HIS A 78 8.61 -8.53 -2.77
N GLY A 79 7.57 -8.22 -3.54
CA GLY A 79 6.33 -7.64 -3.01
C GLY A 79 5.67 -8.46 -1.90
N PHE A 80 5.51 -9.79 -2.08
CA PHE A 80 4.92 -10.64 -1.04
C PHE A 80 5.75 -10.70 0.24
N LYS A 81 7.08 -10.74 0.12
CA LYS A 81 7.99 -10.78 1.28
C LYS A 81 7.96 -9.46 2.06
N ILE A 82 7.85 -8.34 1.35
CA ILE A 82 7.73 -7.02 1.99
C ILE A 82 6.36 -6.88 2.65
N LEU A 83 5.30 -7.37 1.99
CA LEU A 83 3.95 -7.33 2.53
C LEU A 83 3.82 -8.13 3.84
N GLU A 84 4.48 -9.28 3.94
CA GLU A 84 4.55 -10.08 5.17
C GLU A 84 5.22 -9.31 6.34
N MET A 85 6.15 -8.40 6.02
CA MET A 85 6.87 -7.58 7.00
C MET A 85 6.17 -6.25 7.34
N ALA A 86 5.09 -5.90 6.64
CA ALA A 86 4.45 -4.60 6.73
C ALA A 86 3.62 -4.47 8.00
N ASP A 87 3.76 -3.33 8.68
CA ASP A 87 2.93 -3.00 9.84
C ASP A 87 1.51 -2.59 9.40
N VAL A 88 0.53 -3.42 9.75
CA VAL A 88 -0.90 -3.20 9.44
C VAL A 88 -1.40 -1.85 9.96
N SER A 89 -0.92 -1.38 11.12
CA SER A 89 -1.33 -0.10 11.69
C SER A 89 -0.91 1.07 10.80
N LYS A 90 0.32 1.02 10.26
CA LYS A 90 0.83 2.05 9.34
C LYS A 90 0.11 2.02 8.00
N VAL A 91 -0.15 0.82 7.47
CA VAL A 91 -0.93 0.66 6.25
C VAL A 91 -2.33 1.26 6.42
N ARG A 92 -3.05 0.94 7.50
CA ARG A 92 -4.37 1.50 7.80
C ARG A 92 -4.32 3.03 8.01
N GLN A 93 -3.24 3.56 8.55
CA GLN A 93 -3.10 5.01 8.73
C GLN A 93 -2.95 5.75 7.39
N ALA A 94 -2.14 5.21 6.47
CA ALA A 94 -1.84 5.85 5.20
C ALA A 94 -2.84 5.54 4.07
N ALA A 95 -3.65 4.48 4.23
CA ALA A 95 -4.56 3.96 3.22
C ALA A 95 -6.03 4.01 3.71
N PRO A 96 -6.76 5.12 3.48
CA PRO A 96 -8.11 5.34 4.00
C PRO A 96 -9.13 4.27 3.59
N HIS A 97 -9.11 3.79 2.34
CA HIS A 97 -10.00 2.74 1.86
C HIS A 97 -9.70 1.39 2.52
N CYS A 98 -8.42 1.06 2.68
CA CYS A 98 -8.00 -0.10 3.48
C CYS A 98 -8.54 0.00 4.91
N ASN A 99 -8.34 1.13 5.59
CA ASN A 99 -8.85 1.32 6.95
C ASN A 99 -10.36 1.20 7.06
N ARG A 100 -11.09 1.77 6.09
CA ARG A 100 -12.56 1.65 6.03
C ARG A 100 -12.96 0.18 5.92
N LEU A 101 -12.32 -0.60 5.05
CA LEU A 101 -12.59 -2.04 4.92
C LEU A 101 -12.40 -2.77 6.25
N PHE A 102 -11.25 -2.57 6.92
CA PHE A 102 -10.99 -3.21 8.20
C PHE A 102 -12.03 -2.83 9.26
N LYS A 103 -12.34 -1.54 9.42
CA LYS A 103 -13.35 -1.08 10.37
C LYS A 103 -14.72 -1.72 10.12
N THR A 104 -15.16 -1.72 8.85
CA THR A 104 -16.45 -2.32 8.48
C THR A 104 -16.49 -3.82 8.78
N LEU A 105 -15.41 -4.55 8.50
CA LEU A 105 -15.33 -5.99 8.81
C LEU A 105 -15.30 -6.24 10.32
N GLU A 106 -14.49 -5.50 11.07
CA GLU A 106 -14.41 -5.57 12.53
C GLU A 106 -15.79 -5.34 13.18
N GLU A 107 -16.54 -4.32 12.74
CA GLU A 107 -17.89 -4.04 13.21
C GLU A 107 -18.92 -5.13 12.88
N LYS A 108 -18.73 -5.86 11.78
CA LYS A 108 -19.63 -6.94 11.35
C LYS A 108 -19.29 -8.28 12.00
N MET A 109 -18.02 -8.53 12.30
CA MET A 109 -17.56 -9.76 12.94
C MET A 109 -17.74 -9.74 14.47
N ASN A 110 -17.74 -8.55 15.08
CA ASN A 110 -17.97 -8.38 16.52
C ASN A 110 -19.46 -8.21 16.88
N LYS A 111 -20.37 -8.59 15.97
CA LYS A 111 -21.81 -8.69 16.21
C LYS A 111 -22.22 -10.15 16.36
#